data_AF-A0A2G1ZW08-F1
#
_entry.id   AF-A0A2G1ZW08-F1
#
_cell.length_a   1.000
_cell.length_b   1.000
_cell.length_c   1.000
_cell.angle_alpha   90.00
_cell.angle_beta   90.00
_cell.angle_gamma   90.00
#
_symmetry.space_group_name_H-M   'P 1'
#
loop_
_entity.id
_entity.type
_entity.pdbx_description
1 polymer ?
#
loop_
_entity_poly.entity_id
_entity_poly.type
_entity_poly.pdbx_seq_one_letter_code
_entity_poly.pdbx_strand_id
1 'polypeptide(L)'
;MMGGVRLSVVRVCAMGVACAMGLVGGGCITLDRHNPAFPASGEEITADRARMLADPVRLECPVVVLSGYRSPSLSSAALARQLRNLTGASSDEIVSMGYFFAGTVEAPAGNVVDFVERRFPSDDPEWTSEVDVVAISMGGLVARLAAADPGLRDEPGGKRLRIKTLYTLASPHRGAILADWLTIDSASRDMVAGSEFLQILDAALVDAEYEVVSYAVLRDGWVGATRSAPVGQEPIWVPGRLFLSHHMVSLNRRIQTDIARRLRGEEALGVPSEPPRD
;
A
#
# COMPACT_ATOMS: atom_id res chain seq x y z
N MET A 1 -7.15 -40.19 -52.40
CA MET A 1 -7.86 -40.55 -51.15
C MET A 1 -7.82 -39.35 -50.22
N MET A 2 -8.99 -38.74 -50.02
CA MET A 2 -9.23 -37.61 -49.13
C MET A 2 -9.60 -38.11 -47.73
N GLY A 3 -9.28 -37.33 -46.71
CA GLY A 3 -9.80 -37.44 -45.34
C GLY A 3 -8.68 -37.20 -44.33
N GLY A 4 -8.75 -36.29 -43.36
CA GLY A 4 -9.79 -35.38 -42.91
C GLY A 4 -9.32 -34.85 -41.56
N VAL A 5 -8.91 -33.58 -41.48
CA VAL A 5 -8.50 -32.93 -40.22
C VAL A 5 -9.12 -31.53 -40.19
N ARG A 6 -10.34 -31.43 -39.67
CA ARG A 6 -10.97 -30.14 -39.31
C ARG A 6 -11.97 -30.36 -38.18
N LEU A 7 -11.50 -30.45 -36.93
CA LEU A 7 -12.32 -30.33 -35.72
C LEU A 7 -11.43 -30.26 -34.46
N SER A 8 -10.62 -29.20 -34.30
CA SER A 8 -9.96 -28.94 -33.00
C SER A 8 -9.73 -27.46 -32.65
N VAL A 9 -9.78 -26.54 -33.61
CA VAL A 9 -9.41 -25.14 -33.37
C VAL A 9 -10.56 -24.31 -32.74
N VAL A 10 -11.83 -24.68 -32.94
CA VAL A 10 -12.98 -23.85 -32.49
C VAL A 10 -13.25 -23.96 -30.98
N ARG A 11 -12.85 -25.06 -30.31
CA ARG A 11 -13.08 -25.21 -28.84
C ARG A 11 -12.09 -24.44 -27.96
N VAL A 12 -10.91 -24.08 -28.47
CA VAL A 12 -9.88 -23.37 -27.70
C VAL A 12 -10.19 -21.87 -27.57
N CYS A 13 -10.83 -21.25 -28.57
CA CYS A 13 -11.20 -19.84 -28.52
C CYS A 13 -12.40 -19.55 -27.59
N ALA A 14 -13.38 -20.45 -27.47
CA ALA A 14 -14.55 -20.24 -26.61
C ALA A 14 -14.23 -20.31 -25.11
N MET A 15 -13.20 -21.09 -24.71
CA MET A 15 -12.80 -21.24 -23.31
C MET A 15 -11.95 -20.05 -22.81
N GLY A 16 -11.15 -19.42 -23.68
CA GLY A 16 -10.38 -18.22 -23.34
C GLY A 16 -11.24 -16.97 -23.12
N VAL A 17 -12.36 -16.85 -23.84
CA VAL A 17 -13.30 -15.72 -23.73
C VAL A 17 -14.14 -15.80 -22.45
N ALA A 18 -14.49 -17.00 -21.98
CA ALA A 18 -15.22 -17.19 -20.72
C ALA A 18 -14.35 -16.89 -19.46
N CYS A 19 -13.06 -17.24 -19.47
CA CYS A 19 -12.14 -16.88 -18.38
C CYS A 19 -11.86 -15.36 -18.31
N ALA A 20 -11.75 -14.69 -19.46
CA ALA A 20 -11.57 -13.24 -19.49
C ALA A 20 -12.82 -12.48 -19.02
N MET A 21 -14.03 -12.94 -19.38
CA MET A 21 -15.28 -12.31 -18.90
C MET A 21 -15.55 -12.55 -17.40
N GLY A 22 -15.16 -13.70 -16.86
CA GLY A 22 -15.24 -13.96 -15.42
C GLY A 22 -14.33 -13.05 -14.58
N LEU A 23 -13.13 -12.74 -15.09
CA LEU A 23 -12.19 -11.81 -14.44
C LEU A 23 -12.65 -10.34 -14.50
N VAL A 24 -13.34 -9.93 -15.56
CA VAL A 24 -13.87 -8.56 -15.68
C VAL A 24 -15.16 -8.37 -14.86
N GLY A 25 -16.05 -9.37 -14.79
CA GLY A 25 -17.32 -9.27 -14.05
C GLY A 25 -17.18 -9.47 -12.53
N GLY A 26 -16.34 -10.41 -12.08
CA GLY A 26 -16.17 -10.73 -10.66
C GLY A 26 -15.40 -9.68 -9.87
N GLY A 27 -14.56 -8.88 -10.53
CA GLY A 27 -13.81 -7.79 -9.91
C GLY A 27 -14.70 -6.62 -9.46
N CYS A 28 -15.91 -6.47 -10.01
CA CYS A 28 -16.80 -5.34 -9.70
C CYS A 28 -17.72 -5.57 -8.49
N ILE A 29 -17.81 -6.81 -7.99
CA ILE A 29 -18.67 -7.10 -6.84
C ILE A 29 -17.91 -6.80 -5.55
N THR A 30 -18.10 -5.58 -5.05
CA THR A 30 -17.80 -5.23 -3.65
C THR A 30 -18.87 -5.86 -2.77
N LEU A 31 -18.45 -6.53 -1.71
CA LEU A 31 -19.41 -7.10 -0.77
C LEU A 31 -19.95 -6.00 0.11
N ASP A 32 -21.24 -6.08 0.39
CA ASP A 32 -21.87 -5.16 1.32
C ASP A 32 -21.51 -5.56 2.76
N ARG A 33 -20.48 -4.93 3.30
CA ARG A 33 -20.13 -5.05 4.73
C ARG A 33 -19.74 -3.69 5.27
N HIS A 34 -20.69 -3.04 5.93
CA HIS A 34 -20.51 -1.71 6.48
C HIS A 34 -19.50 -1.67 7.62
N ASN A 35 -18.51 -0.75 7.56
CA ASN A 35 -17.66 -0.40 8.69
C ASN A 35 -18.30 0.78 9.44
N PRO A 36 -18.82 0.59 10.66
CA PRO A 36 -19.42 1.70 11.43
C PRO A 36 -18.40 2.81 11.75
N ALA A 37 -17.10 2.51 11.78
CA ALA A 37 -16.02 3.48 11.99
C ALA A 37 -15.58 4.18 10.69
N PHE A 38 -16.20 3.87 9.55
CA PHE A 38 -16.03 4.57 8.27
C PHE A 38 -17.42 4.82 7.65
N PRO A 39 -18.21 5.74 8.23
CA PRO A 39 -19.63 5.88 7.93
C PRO A 39 -19.93 6.47 6.54
N ALA A 40 -18.97 7.13 5.89
CA ALA A 40 -19.18 7.79 4.61
C ALA A 40 -19.76 6.82 3.57
N SER A 41 -20.84 7.18 2.90
CA SER A 41 -21.46 6.45 1.80
C SER A 41 -20.67 6.56 0.50
N GLY A 42 -21.01 5.76 -0.51
CA GLY A 42 -20.39 5.88 -1.85
C GLY A 42 -20.69 7.22 -2.53
N GLU A 43 -21.84 7.82 -2.24
CA GLU A 43 -22.24 9.13 -2.73
C GLU A 43 -21.41 10.23 -2.07
N GLU A 44 -21.26 10.20 -0.74
CA GLU A 44 -20.43 11.15 0.00
C GLU A 44 -18.96 11.07 -0.44
N ILE A 45 -18.41 9.87 -0.64
CA ILE A 45 -17.06 9.70 -1.21
C ILE A 45 -16.94 10.34 -2.60
N THR A 46 -17.98 10.23 -3.42
CA THR A 46 -17.96 10.81 -4.77
C THR A 46 -18.05 12.33 -4.72
N ALA A 47 -18.95 12.87 -3.89
CA ALA A 47 -19.11 14.29 -3.67
C ALA A 47 -17.83 14.92 -3.09
N ASP A 48 -17.19 14.27 -2.12
CA ASP A 48 -15.99 14.77 -1.46
C ASP A 48 -14.79 14.82 -2.42
N ARG A 49 -14.64 13.80 -3.27
CA ARG A 49 -13.64 13.83 -4.35
C ARG A 49 -13.91 14.95 -5.37
N ALA A 50 -15.17 15.17 -5.74
CA ALA A 50 -15.52 16.25 -6.65
C ALA A 50 -15.19 17.62 -6.04
N ARG A 51 -15.46 17.80 -4.75
CA ARG A 51 -15.06 19.00 -3.98
C ARG A 51 -13.54 19.18 -4.00
N MET A 52 -12.76 18.15 -3.66
CA MET A 52 -11.29 18.21 -3.64
C MET A 52 -10.69 18.56 -5.02
N LEU A 53 -11.28 18.02 -6.09
CA LEU A 53 -10.86 18.34 -7.46
C LEU A 53 -11.15 19.80 -7.85
N ALA A 54 -12.23 20.37 -7.32
CA ALA A 54 -12.61 21.75 -7.58
C ALA A 54 -11.83 22.76 -6.71
N ASP A 55 -11.38 22.34 -5.53
CA ASP A 55 -10.69 23.17 -4.55
C ASP A 55 -9.41 22.48 -4.03
N PRO A 56 -8.30 22.53 -4.81
CA PRO A 56 -7.04 21.92 -4.44
C PRO A 56 -6.39 22.63 -3.23
N VAL A 57 -5.75 21.86 -2.35
CA VAL A 57 -5.05 22.36 -1.15
C VAL A 57 -3.60 21.93 -1.20
N ARG A 58 -2.68 22.90 -1.05
CA ARG A 58 -1.24 22.66 -1.05
C ARG A 58 -0.86 21.70 0.08
N LEU A 59 0.03 20.76 -0.24
CA LEU A 59 0.61 19.85 0.75
C LEU A 59 1.53 20.58 1.73
N GLU A 60 1.57 20.11 2.96
CA GLU A 60 2.49 20.64 3.98
C GLU A 60 3.93 20.17 3.76
N CYS A 61 4.12 18.91 3.34
CA CYS A 61 5.40 18.33 2.96
C CYS A 61 5.25 17.42 1.72
N PRO A 62 6.36 17.03 1.06
CA PRO A 62 6.29 16.10 -0.06
C PRO A 62 5.78 14.71 0.34
N VAL A 63 5.22 13.98 -0.62
CA VAL A 63 4.68 12.63 -0.42
C VAL A 63 5.45 11.61 -1.26
N VAL A 64 5.82 10.49 -0.64
CA VAL A 64 6.47 9.36 -1.31
C VAL A 64 5.52 8.17 -1.34
N VAL A 65 5.21 7.66 -2.53
CA VAL A 65 4.35 6.48 -2.71
C VAL A 65 5.19 5.23 -3.01
N LEU A 66 5.12 4.24 -2.12
CA LEU A 66 5.93 3.00 -2.21
C LEU A 66 5.12 1.81 -2.72
N SER A 67 5.68 1.08 -3.67
CA SER A 67 5.07 -0.14 -4.25
C SER A 67 5.06 -1.35 -3.29
N GLY A 68 4.26 -2.37 -3.63
CA GLY A 68 4.31 -3.68 -2.96
C GLY A 68 5.44 -4.59 -3.44
N TYR A 69 5.52 -5.77 -2.83
CA TYR A 69 6.45 -6.84 -3.16
C TYR A 69 6.38 -7.21 -4.65
N ARG A 70 7.53 -7.14 -5.33
CA ARG A 70 7.68 -7.41 -6.78
C ARG A 70 6.60 -6.74 -7.64
N SER A 71 6.10 -5.58 -7.22
CA SER A 71 5.08 -4.85 -7.95
C SER A 71 5.76 -3.91 -8.94
N PRO A 72 5.36 -3.91 -10.22
CA PRO A 72 5.76 -2.86 -11.15
C PRO A 72 5.37 -1.49 -10.59
N SER A 73 6.12 -0.44 -10.93
CA SER A 73 5.86 0.94 -10.48
C SER A 73 4.49 1.49 -10.92
N LEU A 74 3.75 0.78 -11.77
CA LEU A 74 2.43 1.20 -12.27
C LEU A 74 1.40 1.40 -11.15
N SER A 75 1.38 0.55 -10.13
CA SER A 75 0.38 0.62 -9.05
C SER A 75 0.59 1.86 -8.16
N SER A 76 1.83 2.10 -7.72
CA SER A 76 2.22 3.27 -6.94
C SER A 76 2.14 4.55 -7.77
N ALA A 77 2.54 4.52 -9.05
CA ALA A 77 2.41 5.68 -9.94
C ALA A 77 0.94 6.06 -10.21
N ALA A 78 0.05 5.08 -10.33
CA ALA A 78 -1.38 5.33 -10.46
C ALA A 78 -1.96 5.95 -9.19
N LEU A 79 -1.59 5.43 -8.01
CA LEU A 79 -2.00 6.00 -6.73
C LEU A 79 -1.45 7.43 -6.55
N ALA A 80 -0.17 7.66 -6.82
CA ALA A 80 0.45 8.99 -6.78
C ALA A 80 -0.26 9.98 -7.71
N ARG A 81 -0.65 9.56 -8.92
CA ARG A 81 -1.45 10.40 -9.83
C ARG A 81 -2.82 10.73 -9.26
N GLN A 82 -3.50 9.78 -8.65
CA GLN A 82 -4.80 10.03 -8.03
C GLN A 82 -4.68 10.99 -6.84
N LEU A 83 -3.68 10.83 -5.98
CA LEU A 83 -3.44 11.74 -4.87
C LEU A 83 -3.14 13.15 -5.37
N ARG A 84 -2.28 13.31 -6.38
CA ARG A 84 -2.02 14.61 -7.02
C ARG A 84 -3.28 15.29 -7.53
N ASN A 85 -4.18 14.54 -8.14
CA ASN A 85 -5.45 15.12 -8.61
C ASN A 85 -6.32 15.60 -7.44
N LEU A 86 -6.35 14.86 -6.32
CA LEU A 86 -7.20 15.21 -5.17
C LEU A 86 -6.60 16.31 -4.28
N THR A 87 -5.28 16.47 -4.29
CA THR A 87 -4.62 17.53 -3.51
C THR A 87 -4.28 18.75 -4.36
N GLY A 88 -4.16 18.60 -5.68
CA GLY A 88 -3.63 19.62 -6.59
C GLY A 88 -2.10 19.68 -6.60
N ALA A 89 -1.43 18.74 -5.92
CA ALA A 89 0.02 18.68 -5.87
C ALA A 89 0.64 18.40 -7.25
N SER A 90 1.81 18.98 -7.49
CA SER A 90 2.60 18.76 -8.69
C SER A 90 3.21 17.35 -8.75
N SER A 91 3.74 16.95 -9.91
CA SER A 91 4.55 15.72 -10.05
C SER A 91 5.81 15.72 -9.19
N ASP A 92 6.21 16.89 -8.71
CA ASP A 92 7.43 17.11 -7.97
C ASP A 92 7.23 17.03 -6.46
N GLU A 93 5.99 17.21 -6.00
CA GLU A 93 5.62 17.10 -4.60
C GLU A 93 5.13 15.70 -4.22
N ILE A 94 4.53 14.95 -5.16
CA ILE A 94 4.16 13.54 -4.94
C ILE A 94 4.88 12.65 -5.94
N VAL A 95 5.82 11.88 -5.43
CA VAL A 95 6.66 10.96 -6.22
C VAL A 95 6.37 9.51 -5.87
N SER A 96 6.63 8.59 -6.80
CA SER A 96 6.41 7.16 -6.58
C SER A 96 7.68 6.36 -6.85
N MET A 97 7.93 5.35 -6.03
CA MET A 97 9.05 4.44 -6.17
C MET A 97 8.57 2.99 -6.17
N GLY A 98 9.11 2.19 -7.09
CA GLY A 98 8.88 0.76 -7.15
C GLY A 98 10.20 -0.01 -7.22
N TYR A 99 10.19 -1.24 -6.72
CA TYR A 99 11.37 -2.10 -6.58
C TYR A 99 11.03 -3.52 -7.02
N PHE A 100 10.64 -3.65 -8.30
CA PHE A 100 10.15 -4.89 -8.89
C PHE A 100 11.11 -6.08 -8.71
N PHE A 101 12.43 -5.84 -8.70
CA PHE A 101 13.46 -6.86 -8.58
C PHE A 101 14.03 -7.05 -7.17
N ALA A 102 13.45 -6.42 -6.15
CA ALA A 102 13.91 -6.62 -4.78
C ALA A 102 13.55 -8.04 -4.28
N GLY A 103 14.56 -8.78 -3.83
CA GLY A 103 14.41 -10.09 -3.16
C GLY A 103 14.48 -10.01 -1.62
N THR A 104 14.70 -8.81 -1.08
CA THR A 104 14.84 -8.50 0.35
C THR A 104 14.09 -7.20 0.67
N VAL A 105 13.88 -6.89 1.95
CA VAL A 105 13.20 -5.65 2.40
C VAL A 105 14.21 -4.52 2.67
N GLU A 106 15.43 -4.88 3.04
CA GLU A 106 16.56 -4.01 3.38
C GLU A 106 17.01 -3.19 2.17
N ALA A 107 17.23 -3.86 1.03
CA ALA A 107 17.69 -3.20 -0.18
C ALA A 107 16.74 -2.09 -0.65
N PRO A 108 15.40 -2.30 -0.78
CA PRO A 108 14.51 -1.21 -1.10
C PRO A 108 14.42 -0.14 0.00
N ALA A 109 14.63 -0.48 1.28
CA ALA A 109 14.62 0.52 2.36
C ALA A 109 15.76 1.53 2.23
N GLY A 110 17.00 1.08 1.97
CA GLY A 110 18.12 1.99 1.69
C GLY A 110 17.92 2.79 0.41
N ASN A 111 17.42 2.15 -0.65
CA ASN A 111 17.09 2.86 -1.88
C ASN A 111 16.04 3.95 -1.69
N VAL A 112 15.10 3.81 -0.74
CA VAL A 112 14.11 4.85 -0.42
C VAL A 112 14.76 6.06 0.23
N VAL A 113 15.66 5.87 1.21
CA VAL A 113 16.41 6.97 1.84
C VAL A 113 17.17 7.76 0.78
N ASP A 114 17.94 7.05 -0.05
CA ASP A 114 18.69 7.57 -1.19
C ASP A 114 17.80 8.33 -2.19
N PHE A 115 16.63 7.78 -2.48
CA PHE A 115 15.67 8.37 -3.40
C PHE A 115 15.11 9.68 -2.85
N VAL A 116 14.74 9.71 -1.57
CA VAL A 116 14.25 10.91 -0.90
C VAL A 116 15.33 11.97 -0.83
N GLU A 117 16.56 11.62 -0.44
CA GLU A 117 17.67 12.58 -0.37
C GLU A 117 17.97 13.22 -1.74
N ARG A 118 17.97 12.43 -2.82
CA ARG A 118 18.16 12.99 -4.17
C ARG A 118 17.00 13.88 -4.62
N ARG A 119 15.77 13.56 -4.19
CA ARG A 119 14.56 14.25 -4.65
C ARG A 119 14.22 15.48 -3.82
N PHE A 120 14.52 15.43 -2.54
CA PHE A 120 14.26 16.41 -1.50
C PHE A 120 15.49 16.52 -0.59
N PRO A 121 16.57 17.18 -1.06
CA PRO A 121 17.86 17.22 -0.34
C PRO A 121 17.72 17.79 1.07
N SER A 122 18.51 17.25 2.01
CA SER A 122 18.54 17.67 3.41
C SER A 122 19.97 17.92 3.86
N ASP A 123 20.19 19.04 4.55
CA ASP A 123 21.48 19.36 5.17
C ASP A 123 21.70 18.60 6.49
N ASP A 124 20.68 17.91 7.01
CA ASP A 124 20.78 17.09 8.22
C ASP A 124 21.57 15.81 7.94
N PRO A 125 22.66 15.52 8.69
CA PRO A 125 23.50 14.34 8.44
C PRO A 125 22.84 13.02 8.85
N GLU A 126 21.83 13.03 9.71
CA GLU A 126 21.14 11.84 10.24
C GLU A 126 19.79 11.61 9.57
N TRP A 127 19.15 12.65 9.04
CA TRP A 127 17.79 12.60 8.52
C TRP A 127 17.64 13.10 7.08
N THR A 128 16.79 12.43 6.30
CA THR A 128 16.28 13.00 5.04
C THR A 128 15.38 14.20 5.32
N SER A 129 14.99 14.92 4.26
CA SER A 129 13.85 15.83 4.35
C SER A 129 12.62 15.08 4.87
N GLU A 130 11.80 15.78 5.63
CA GLU A 130 10.55 15.25 6.17
C GLU A 130 9.53 15.04 5.05
N VAL A 131 8.91 13.86 5.01
CA VAL A 131 7.92 13.47 3.99
C VAL A 131 6.76 12.70 4.61
N ASP A 132 5.59 12.78 3.98
CA ASP A 132 4.54 11.79 4.17
C ASP A 132 4.79 10.57 3.28
N VAL A 133 4.44 9.38 3.77
CA VAL A 133 4.66 8.13 3.04
C VAL A 133 3.34 7.39 2.84
N VAL A 134 3.02 7.03 1.60
CA VAL A 134 1.87 6.18 1.25
C VAL A 134 2.37 4.86 0.69
N ALA A 135 2.27 3.79 1.47
CA ALA A 135 2.96 2.54 1.20
C ALA A 135 1.99 1.38 0.95
N ILE A 136 2.20 0.65 -0.14
CA ILE A 136 1.34 -0.48 -0.53
C ILE A 136 2.00 -1.79 -0.10
N SER A 137 1.28 -2.66 0.61
CA SER A 137 1.74 -4.02 0.93
C SER A 137 3.13 -3.99 1.62
N MET A 138 4.11 -4.73 1.12
CA MET A 138 5.50 -4.73 1.61
C MET A 138 6.09 -3.31 1.75
N GLY A 139 5.62 -2.31 0.99
CA GLY A 139 6.10 -0.95 1.12
C GLY A 139 5.96 -0.36 2.53
N GLY A 140 4.96 -0.77 3.30
CA GLY A 140 4.82 -0.33 4.69
C GLY A 140 5.97 -0.83 5.58
N LEU A 141 6.47 -2.04 5.32
CA LEU A 141 7.64 -2.60 6.00
C LEU A 141 8.93 -1.91 5.53
N VAL A 142 9.05 -1.65 4.24
CA VAL A 142 10.17 -0.88 3.66
C VAL A 142 10.26 0.51 4.29
N ALA A 143 9.13 1.22 4.42
CA ALA A 143 9.09 2.55 5.04
C ALA A 143 9.51 2.51 6.51
N ARG A 144 8.98 1.56 7.29
CA ARG A 144 9.34 1.37 8.70
C ARG A 144 10.84 1.11 8.85
N LEU A 145 11.40 0.22 8.03
CA LEU A 145 12.83 -0.10 8.05
C LEU A 145 13.70 1.08 7.60
N ALA A 146 13.28 1.85 6.59
CA ALA A 146 13.98 3.04 6.13
C ALA A 146 14.04 4.15 7.20
N ALA A 147 13.00 4.23 8.06
CA ALA A 147 12.95 5.16 9.18
C ALA A 147 13.61 4.61 10.46
N ALA A 148 13.93 3.32 10.53
CA ALA A 148 14.57 2.71 11.69
C ALA A 148 16.09 3.01 11.73
N ASP A 149 16.79 2.46 12.73
CA ASP A 149 18.25 2.60 12.83
C ASP A 149 18.94 2.12 11.52
N PRO A 150 19.83 2.93 10.90
CA PRO A 150 20.54 2.56 9.69
C PRO A 150 21.34 1.25 9.79
N GLY A 151 21.79 0.88 10.99
CA GLY A 151 22.45 -0.40 11.28
C GLY A 151 21.57 -1.62 11.00
N LEU A 152 20.24 -1.50 11.04
CA LEU A 152 19.31 -2.56 10.64
C LEU A 152 19.27 -2.80 9.12
N ARG A 153 19.92 -1.92 8.34
CA ARG A 153 20.05 -2.01 6.88
C ARG A 153 21.50 -2.23 6.46
N ASP A 154 22.38 -2.63 7.38
CA ASP A 154 23.82 -2.76 7.18
C ASP A 154 24.51 -1.47 6.69
N GLU A 155 23.94 -0.30 7.03
CA GLU A 155 24.44 1.03 6.65
C GLU A 155 24.76 1.88 7.89
N PRO A 156 25.71 1.48 8.75
CA PRO A 156 26.02 2.24 9.96
C PRO A 156 26.45 3.67 9.64
N GLY A 157 25.78 4.64 10.26
CA GLY A 157 25.99 6.07 9.99
C GLY A 157 25.30 6.61 8.73
N GLY A 158 24.49 5.80 8.05
CA GLY A 158 23.60 6.26 6.98
C GLY A 158 22.47 7.15 7.51
N LYS A 159 21.76 7.83 6.61
CA LYS A 159 20.58 8.62 6.99
C LYS A 159 19.37 7.73 7.28
N ARG A 160 18.44 8.24 8.07
CA ARG A 160 17.10 7.69 8.32
C ARG A 160 16.08 8.47 7.51
N LEU A 161 15.06 7.76 7.00
CA LEU A 161 13.91 8.40 6.40
C LEU A 161 13.12 9.15 7.48
N ARG A 162 13.03 10.47 7.35
CA ARG A 162 12.21 11.31 8.23
C ARG A 162 10.76 11.29 7.77
N ILE A 163 9.93 10.50 8.44
CA ILE A 163 8.51 10.37 8.14
C ILE A 163 7.72 11.33 9.03
N LYS A 164 6.77 12.06 8.46
CA LYS A 164 5.72 12.76 9.22
C LYS A 164 4.56 11.82 9.53
N THR A 165 3.89 11.29 8.49
CA THR A 165 2.86 10.26 8.64
C THR A 165 3.09 9.12 7.65
N LEU A 166 2.97 7.87 8.14
CA LEU A 166 3.04 6.66 7.34
C LEU A 166 1.63 6.08 7.13
N TYR A 167 1.09 6.25 5.92
CA TYR A 167 -0.14 5.59 5.48
C TYR A 167 0.19 4.24 4.86
N THR A 168 -0.33 3.14 5.41
CA THR A 168 -0.09 1.79 4.87
C THR A 168 -1.35 1.17 4.29
N LEU A 169 -1.23 0.51 3.15
CA LEU A 169 -2.36 -0.10 2.42
C LEU A 169 -2.13 -1.61 2.35
N ALA A 170 -2.87 -2.36 3.17
CA ALA A 170 -2.74 -3.82 3.28
C ALA A 170 -1.30 -4.27 3.54
N SER A 171 -0.58 -3.56 4.41
CA SER A 171 0.81 -3.88 4.74
C SER A 171 0.91 -4.99 5.77
N PRO A 172 1.75 -6.02 5.57
CA PRO A 172 1.83 -7.18 6.46
C PRO A 172 2.62 -6.90 7.75
N HIS A 173 2.16 -5.93 8.54
CA HIS A 173 2.79 -5.54 9.80
C HIS A 173 2.88 -6.70 10.80
N ARG A 174 1.91 -7.62 10.76
CA ARG A 174 1.89 -8.82 11.61
C ARG A 174 2.05 -10.11 10.79
N GLY A 175 2.66 -9.99 9.61
CA GLY A 175 2.89 -11.06 8.67
C GLY A 175 1.80 -11.21 7.62
N ALA A 176 2.13 -11.90 6.53
CA ALA A 176 1.24 -12.15 5.40
C ALA A 176 0.70 -13.58 5.46
N ILE A 177 -0.62 -13.74 5.33
CA ILE A 177 -1.27 -15.06 5.21
C ILE A 177 -0.58 -15.91 4.14
N LEU A 178 -0.30 -15.36 2.96
CA LEU A 178 0.35 -16.11 1.87
C LEU A 178 1.77 -16.54 2.21
N ALA A 179 2.52 -15.73 2.97
CA ALA A 179 3.89 -16.05 3.37
C ALA A 179 3.95 -17.24 4.34
N ASP A 180 2.92 -17.43 5.18
CA ASP A 180 2.82 -18.60 6.07
C ASP A 180 2.78 -19.92 5.29
N TRP A 181 2.33 -19.90 4.02
CA TRP A 181 2.24 -21.07 3.15
C TRP A 181 3.37 -21.18 2.15
N LEU A 182 3.95 -20.05 1.72
CA LEU A 182 4.90 -20.02 0.61
C LEU A 182 5.98 -18.95 0.83
N THR A 183 7.20 -19.41 1.10
CA THR A 183 8.40 -18.57 1.22
C THR A 183 9.34 -18.83 0.04
N ILE A 184 9.40 -17.88 -0.88
CA ILE A 184 10.15 -18.01 -2.15
C ILE A 184 11.52 -17.31 -2.07
N ASP A 185 11.61 -16.24 -1.29
CA ASP A 185 12.81 -15.44 -1.09
C ASP A 185 12.89 -14.87 0.33
N SER A 186 13.93 -14.06 0.60
CA SER A 186 14.13 -13.48 1.92
C SER A 186 12.96 -12.60 2.34
N ALA A 187 12.53 -11.67 1.47
CA ALA A 187 11.41 -10.79 1.77
C ALA A 187 10.14 -11.55 2.17
N SER A 188 9.82 -12.65 1.49
CA SER A 188 8.67 -13.49 1.88
C SER A 188 8.85 -14.19 3.23
N ARG A 189 10.07 -14.59 3.61
CA ARG A 189 10.37 -15.14 4.96
C ARG A 189 10.26 -14.06 6.03
N ASP A 190 10.73 -12.86 5.74
CA ASP A 190 10.64 -11.70 6.63
C ASP A 190 9.19 -11.31 6.89
N MET A 191 8.29 -11.57 5.94
CA MET A 191 6.85 -11.36 6.06
C MET A 191 6.07 -12.54 6.69
N VAL A 192 6.73 -13.60 7.18
CA VAL A 192 6.05 -14.68 7.93
C VAL A 192 5.60 -14.16 9.29
N ALA A 193 4.41 -14.56 9.74
CA ALA A 193 3.91 -14.16 11.06
C ALA A 193 4.89 -14.59 12.17
N GLY A 194 5.29 -13.62 13.01
CA GLY A 194 6.23 -13.87 14.10
C GLY A 194 7.71 -13.97 13.69
N SER A 195 8.06 -13.63 12.44
CA SER A 195 9.47 -13.54 12.03
C SER A 195 10.27 -12.58 12.92
N GLU A 196 11.58 -12.84 13.04
CA GLU A 196 12.50 -11.94 13.75
C GLU A 196 12.49 -10.52 13.15
N PHE A 197 12.42 -10.44 11.82
CA PHE A 197 12.30 -9.18 11.10
C PHE A 197 11.12 -8.31 11.57
N LEU A 198 9.92 -8.89 11.68
CA LEU A 198 8.75 -8.14 12.13
C LEU A 198 8.87 -7.71 13.61
N GLN A 199 9.47 -8.55 14.45
CA GLN A 199 9.74 -8.21 15.85
C GLN A 199 10.71 -7.02 15.97
N ILE A 200 11.76 -6.99 15.14
CA ILE A 200 12.70 -5.85 15.05
C ILE A 200 11.96 -4.58 14.65
N LEU A 201 11.08 -4.64 13.64
CA LEU A 201 10.30 -3.47 13.23
C LEU A 201 9.33 -3.00 14.32
N ASP A 202 8.72 -3.92 15.06
CA ASP A 202 7.82 -3.58 16.17
C ASP A 202 8.58 -2.94 17.33
N ALA A 203 9.78 -3.43 17.65
CA ALA A 203 10.67 -2.77 18.62
C ALA A 203 11.05 -1.35 18.18
N ALA A 204 11.45 -1.18 16.91
CA ALA A 204 11.82 0.13 16.37
C ALA A 204 10.65 1.13 16.31
N LEU A 205 9.40 0.64 16.26
CA LEU A 205 8.21 1.50 16.23
C LEU A 205 7.92 2.14 17.60
N VAL A 206 8.38 1.56 18.70
CA VAL A 206 8.18 2.10 20.05
C VAL A 206 8.79 3.50 20.20
N ASP A 207 9.95 3.71 19.59
CA ASP A 207 10.69 4.97 19.65
C ASP A 207 10.48 5.84 18.38
N ALA A 208 9.52 5.48 17.53
CA ALA A 208 9.25 6.23 16.31
C ALA A 208 8.48 7.54 16.60
N GLU A 209 8.92 8.62 15.97
CA GLU A 209 8.30 9.95 16.11
C GLU A 209 7.18 10.22 15.09
N TYR A 210 6.78 9.21 14.32
CA TYR A 210 5.76 9.32 13.26
C TYR A 210 4.51 8.49 13.55
N GLU A 211 3.36 8.95 13.06
CA GLU A 211 2.11 8.21 13.14
C GLU A 211 2.03 7.13 12.03
N VAL A 212 1.49 5.96 12.35
CA VAL A 212 1.13 4.93 11.37
C VAL A 212 -0.39 4.85 11.22
N VAL A 213 -0.89 5.20 10.04
CA VAL A 213 -2.30 5.07 9.67
C VAL A 213 -2.46 3.86 8.76
N SER A 214 -2.95 2.77 9.33
CA SER A 214 -3.04 1.48 8.63
C SER A 214 -4.40 1.30 7.96
N TYR A 215 -4.45 1.03 6.67
CA TYR A 215 -5.67 0.67 5.93
C TYR A 215 -5.69 -0.82 5.61
N ALA A 216 -6.84 -1.44 5.85
CA ALA A 216 -7.09 -2.84 5.54
C ALA A 216 -8.23 -2.99 4.53
N VAL A 217 -8.19 -4.04 3.73
CA VAL A 217 -9.33 -4.49 2.92
C VAL A 217 -9.73 -5.88 3.37
N LEU A 218 -11.04 -6.11 3.50
CA LEU A 218 -11.52 -7.47 3.80
C LEU A 218 -11.24 -8.41 2.63
N ARG A 219 -11.24 -9.73 2.89
CA ARG A 219 -10.89 -10.76 1.92
C ARG A 219 -9.53 -10.57 1.28
N ASP A 220 -8.62 -9.96 2.02
CA ASP A 220 -7.23 -9.92 1.64
C ASP A 220 -6.60 -11.30 1.90
N GLY A 221 -6.65 -12.18 0.91
CA GLY A 221 -6.04 -13.50 1.02
C GLY A 221 -4.50 -13.50 1.01
N TRP A 222 -3.86 -12.34 0.84
CA TRP A 222 -2.40 -12.22 0.87
C TRP A 222 -1.92 -11.86 2.26
N VAL A 223 -2.50 -10.80 2.84
CA VAL A 223 -2.08 -10.26 4.14
C VAL A 223 -3.08 -10.55 5.24
N GLY A 224 -4.38 -10.43 4.96
CA GLY A 224 -5.43 -10.46 5.98
C GLY A 224 -5.66 -9.08 6.59
N ALA A 225 -6.92 -8.71 6.78
CA ALA A 225 -7.29 -7.43 7.36
C ALA A 225 -6.78 -7.28 8.80
N THR A 226 -6.82 -8.36 9.59
CA THR A 226 -6.40 -8.38 11.00
C THR A 226 -4.89 -8.27 11.20
N ARG A 227 -4.10 -8.49 10.15
CA ARG A 227 -2.63 -8.41 10.15
C ARG A 227 -2.08 -7.13 9.53
N SER A 228 -2.99 -6.26 9.07
CA SER A 228 -2.65 -5.07 8.28
C SER A 228 -2.25 -3.83 9.11
N ALA A 229 -2.19 -3.95 10.44
CA ALA A 229 -1.75 -2.88 11.35
C ALA A 229 -0.67 -3.41 12.32
N PRO A 230 0.24 -2.55 12.83
CA PRO A 230 1.21 -2.92 13.87
C PRO A 230 0.57 -3.54 15.11
N VAL A 231 1.37 -4.26 15.91
CA VAL A 231 0.91 -4.83 17.18
C VAL A 231 0.38 -3.72 18.10
N GLY A 232 -0.78 -3.95 18.70
CA GLY A 232 -1.45 -2.97 19.57
C GLY A 232 -2.23 -1.87 18.84
N GLN A 233 -2.24 -1.88 17.50
CA GLN A 233 -3.00 -0.94 16.68
C GLN A 233 -4.10 -1.67 15.88
N GLU A 234 -5.13 -0.92 15.52
CA GLU A 234 -6.20 -1.38 14.63
C GLU A 234 -6.12 -0.65 13.28
N PRO A 235 -6.48 -1.31 12.17
CA PRO A 235 -6.55 -0.64 10.88
C PRO A 235 -7.89 0.09 10.68
N ILE A 236 -7.90 1.02 9.74
CA ILE A 236 -9.11 1.52 9.08
C ILE A 236 -9.47 0.53 7.98
N TRP A 237 -10.46 -0.34 8.23
CA TRP A 237 -10.84 -1.37 7.26
C TRP A 237 -11.98 -0.91 6.33
N VAL A 238 -11.96 -1.40 5.09
CA VAL A 238 -13.02 -1.18 4.11
C VAL A 238 -13.45 -2.51 3.47
N PRO A 239 -14.65 -2.60 2.88
CA PRO A 239 -15.10 -3.79 2.18
C PRO A 239 -14.12 -4.28 1.12
N GLY A 240 -13.93 -5.60 1.09
CA GLY A 240 -13.18 -6.29 0.06
C GLY A 240 -13.95 -6.51 -1.24
N ARG A 241 -13.26 -7.07 -2.22
CA ARG A 241 -13.84 -7.63 -3.44
C ARG A 241 -13.92 -9.15 -3.33
N LEU A 242 -14.69 -9.79 -4.21
CA LEU A 242 -14.72 -11.26 -4.27
C LEU A 242 -13.37 -11.85 -4.65
N PHE A 243 -12.63 -11.17 -5.54
CA PHE A 243 -11.30 -11.55 -6.00
C PHE A 243 -10.37 -10.35 -6.00
N LEU A 244 -9.06 -10.60 -5.88
CA LEU A 244 -8.00 -9.60 -6.03
C LEU A 244 -8.08 -8.41 -5.05
N SER A 245 -8.68 -8.58 -3.86
CA SER A 245 -8.79 -7.50 -2.86
C SER A 245 -7.44 -6.83 -2.57
N HIS A 246 -6.40 -7.63 -2.32
CA HIS A 246 -5.04 -7.13 -2.09
C HIS A 246 -4.52 -6.27 -3.24
N HIS A 247 -4.59 -6.78 -4.47
CA HIS A 247 -4.07 -6.08 -5.65
C HIS A 247 -4.86 -4.81 -6.00
N MET A 248 -6.10 -4.70 -5.55
CA MET A 248 -6.98 -3.57 -5.84
C MET A 248 -7.09 -2.57 -4.68
N VAL A 249 -6.36 -2.77 -3.57
CA VAL A 249 -6.41 -1.88 -2.39
C VAL A 249 -6.05 -0.43 -2.76
N SER A 250 -5.03 -0.24 -3.59
CA SER A 250 -4.57 1.08 -4.05
C SER A 250 -5.57 1.78 -4.98
N LEU A 251 -6.58 1.07 -5.48
CA LEU A 251 -7.65 1.60 -6.31
C LEU A 251 -8.94 1.86 -5.50
N ASN A 252 -8.94 1.59 -4.20
CA ASN A 252 -10.11 1.78 -3.37
C ASN A 252 -10.36 3.28 -3.13
N ARG A 253 -11.49 3.78 -3.65
CA ARG A 253 -11.84 5.21 -3.57
C ARG A 253 -12.03 5.69 -2.13
N ARG A 254 -12.48 4.85 -1.20
CA ARG A 254 -12.63 5.22 0.21
C ARG A 254 -11.27 5.53 0.83
N ILE A 255 -10.33 4.60 0.68
CA ILE A 255 -8.95 4.76 1.16
C ILE A 255 -8.29 5.98 0.50
N GLN A 256 -8.35 6.10 -0.83
CA GLN A 256 -7.74 7.24 -1.54
C GLN A 256 -8.30 8.59 -1.07
N THR A 257 -9.60 8.67 -0.81
CA THR A 257 -10.26 9.92 -0.40
C THR A 257 -9.89 10.26 1.04
N ASP A 258 -9.87 9.27 1.94
CA ASP A 258 -9.45 9.47 3.33
C ASP A 258 -7.98 9.93 3.42
N ILE A 259 -7.08 9.27 2.69
CA ILE A 259 -5.67 9.68 2.61
C ILE A 259 -5.58 11.11 2.06
N ALA A 260 -6.32 11.44 0.99
CA ALA A 260 -6.30 12.79 0.44
C ALA A 260 -6.79 13.84 1.45
N ARG A 261 -7.84 13.57 2.24
CA ARG A 261 -8.27 14.48 3.33
C ARG A 261 -7.15 14.70 4.33
N ARG A 262 -6.52 13.62 4.81
CA ARG A 262 -5.43 13.69 5.79
C ARG A 262 -4.24 14.49 5.27
N LEU A 263 -3.82 14.25 4.01
CA LEU A 263 -2.77 15.02 3.34
C LEU A 263 -3.12 16.51 3.15
N ARG A 264 -4.40 16.85 3.13
CA ARG A 264 -4.92 18.23 3.04
C ARG A 264 -5.14 18.88 4.42
N GLY A 265 -4.81 18.19 5.52
CA GLY A 265 -5.09 18.64 6.88
C GLY A 265 -6.58 18.67 7.24
N GLU A 266 -7.42 17.95 6.50
CA GLU A 266 -8.86 17.84 6.74
C GLU A 266 -9.19 16.68 7.68
N GLU A 267 -10.34 16.74 8.35
CA GLU A 267 -10.83 15.68 9.24
C GLU A 267 -10.94 14.33 8.50
N ALA A 268 -10.52 13.23 9.14
CA ALA A 268 -10.59 11.91 8.54
C ALA A 268 -12.04 11.39 8.41
N LEU A 269 -12.30 10.57 7.38
CA LEU A 269 -13.57 9.86 7.18
C LEU A 269 -13.64 8.54 7.95
N GLY A 270 -12.48 7.91 8.18
CA GLY A 270 -12.36 6.65 8.87
C GLY A 270 -11.49 6.75 10.11
N VAL A 271 -11.88 6.04 11.16
CA VAL A 271 -11.05 5.82 12.36
C VAL A 271 -10.70 4.34 12.50
N PRO A 272 -9.57 4.01 13.15
CA PRO A 272 -9.20 2.62 13.46
C PRO A 272 -10.34 1.84 14.12
N SER A 273 -10.56 0.60 13.68
CA SER A 273 -11.50 -0.33 14.32
C SER A 273 -11.12 -1.78 14.06
N GLU A 274 -11.51 -2.69 14.95
CA GLU A 274 -11.31 -4.13 14.76
C GLU A 274 -11.97 -4.64 13.46
N PRO A 275 -11.20 -5.25 12.53
CA PRO A 275 -11.78 -5.91 11.38
C PRO A 275 -12.55 -7.15 11.83
N PRO A 276 -13.73 -7.43 11.26
CA PRO A 276 -14.55 -8.55 11.69
C PRO A 276 -13.96 -9.94 11.40
N ARG A 277 -13.00 -10.01 10.46
CA ARG A 277 -12.24 -11.19 10.02
C ARG A 277 -11.31 -10.78 8.88
N ASP A 278 -10.42 -11.69 8.52
CA ASP A 278 -9.68 -11.64 7.25
C ASP A 278 -10.59 -11.89 6.03
#